data_AF-A0A5J6L439-F1
#
_entry.id   AF-A0A5J6L439-F1
#
_cell.length_a   1.000
_cell.length_b   1.000
_cell.length_c   1.000
_cell.angle_alpha   90.00
_cell.angle_beta   90.00
_cell.angle_gamma   90.00
#
_symmetry.space_group_name_H-M   'P 1'
#
loop_
_entity.id
_entity.type
_entity.pdbx_description
1 polymer ?
#
loop_
_entity_poly.entity_id
_entity_poly.type
_entity_poly.pdbx_seq_one_letter_code
_entity_poly.pdbx_strand_id
1 'polypeptide(L)' 'MDAVGASESGHGNYVSLAELAAELKVSVQTIYDLRSKGRGPRGFRVGTQLRFRKSEIDAWVHRMELADE' A
#
# COMPACT_ATOMS: atom_id res chain seq x y z
N MET A 1 8.09 16.55 -14.56
CA MET A 1 7.03 15.53 -14.59
C MET A 1 7.75 14.22 -14.75
N ASP A 2 8.18 13.67 -13.63
CA ASP A 2 9.20 12.63 -13.54
C ASP A 2 8.79 11.38 -14.31
N ALA A 3 9.61 11.07 -15.30
CA ALA A 3 9.59 9.83 -16.05
C ALA A 3 10.08 8.68 -15.16
N VAL A 4 9.44 7.52 -15.23
CA VAL A 4 10.17 6.25 -15.22
C VAL A 4 9.32 5.13 -15.82
N GLY A 5 9.71 4.68 -17.01
CA GLY A 5 9.55 3.28 -17.38
C GLY A 5 10.66 2.47 -16.69
N ALA A 6 10.31 1.30 -16.17
CA ALA A 6 11.23 0.20 -15.90
C ALA A 6 10.38 -1.08 -15.88
N SER A 7 10.32 -1.83 -16.98
CA SER A 7 11.15 -3.03 -17.18
C SER A 7 11.23 -3.94 -15.95
N GLU A 8 10.73 -5.15 -16.14
CA GLU A 8 10.80 -6.29 -15.25
C GLU A 8 12.24 -6.51 -14.77
N SER A 9 12.47 -6.34 -13.47
CA SER A 9 13.68 -6.76 -12.78
C SER A 9 13.28 -7.00 -11.34
N GLY A 10 13.48 -8.23 -10.85
CA GLY A 10 12.95 -8.79 -9.59
C GLY A 10 13.38 -8.08 -8.29
N HIS A 11 13.05 -6.81 -8.15
CA HIS A 11 13.11 -6.08 -6.89
C HIS A 11 11.74 -6.18 -6.24
N GLY A 12 11.68 -6.78 -5.06
CA GLY A 12 10.44 -6.80 -4.28
C GLY A 12 9.92 -5.37 -4.15
N ASN A 13 8.80 -5.08 -4.82
CA ASN A 13 8.26 -3.74 -4.91
C ASN A 13 7.54 -3.43 -3.59
N TYR A 14 8.34 -3.02 -2.61
CA TYR A 14 7.86 -2.70 -1.27
C TYR A 14 7.64 -1.19 -1.17
N VAL A 15 6.42 -0.78 -0.84
CA VAL A 15 6.06 0.60 -0.59
C VAL A 15 5.90 0.85 0.90
N SER A 16 6.15 2.09 1.31
CA SER A 16 5.91 2.51 2.69
C SER A 16 4.46 2.93 2.92
N LEU A 17 4.07 3.10 4.19
CA LEU A 17 2.75 3.63 4.54
C LEU A 17 2.49 5.02 3.93
N ALA A 18 3.52 5.87 3.89
CA ALA A 18 3.41 7.22 3.33
C ALA A 18 3.24 7.20 1.81
N GLU A 19 3.95 6.30 1.12
CA GLU A 19 3.79 6.14 -0.32
C GLU A 19 2.44 5.56 -0.71
N LEU A 20 1.94 4.59 0.06
CA LEU A 20 0.57 4.09 -0.11
C LEU A 20 -0.46 5.22 0.03
N ALA A 21 -0.31 6.05 1.06
CA ALA A 21 -1.19 7.18 1.29
C ALA A 21 -1.15 8.17 0.10
N ALA A 22 0.04 8.46 -0.41
CA ALA A 22 0.21 9.30 -1.59
C ALA A 22 -0.40 8.68 -2.86
N GLU A 23 -0.24 7.36 -3.06
CA GLU A 23 -0.78 6.62 -4.21
C GLU A 23 -2.31 6.66 -4.23
N LEU A 24 -2.94 6.46 -3.07
CA LEU A 24 -4.39 6.53 -2.91
C LEU A 24 -4.94 7.95 -2.76
N LYS A 25 -4.06 8.98 -2.74
CA LYS A 25 -4.41 10.38 -2.45
C LYS A 25 -5.19 10.56 -1.15
N VAL A 26 -4.88 9.77 -0.14
CA VAL A 26 -5.46 9.87 1.20
C VAL A 26 -4.40 10.25 2.23
N SER A 27 -4.84 10.70 3.40
CA SER A 27 -3.92 10.96 4.51
C SER A 27 -3.39 9.65 5.11
N VAL A 28 -2.15 9.65 5.60
CA VAL A 28 -1.57 8.52 6.36
C VAL A 28 -2.49 8.13 7.54
N GLN A 29 -3.14 9.12 8.15
CA GLN A 29 -4.14 8.92 9.20
C GLN A 29 -5.32 8.05 8.75
N THR A 30 -5.80 8.22 7.51
CA THR A 30 -6.86 7.38 6.92
C THR A 30 -6.40 5.93 6.81
N ILE A 31 -5.16 5.69 6.40
CA ILE A 31 -4.62 4.33 6.34
C ILE A 31 -4.50 3.73 7.76
N TYR A 32 -4.11 4.52 8.76
CA TYR A 32 -4.12 4.08 10.15
C TYR A 32 -5.53 3.73 10.64
N ASP A 33 -6.53 4.54 10.31
CA ASP A 33 -7.93 4.28 10.64
C ASP A 33 -8.45 2.99 9.99
N LEU A 34 -8.16 2.79 8.70
CA LEU A 34 -8.46 1.55 7.98
C LEU A 34 -7.78 0.34 8.65
N ARG A 35 -6.52 0.48 9.05
CA ARG A 35 -5.78 -0.56 9.76
C ARG A 35 -6.36 -0.84 11.16
N SER A 36 -6.83 0.19 11.86
CA SER A 36 -7.52 0.06 13.16
C SER A 36 -8.84 -0.69 13.00
N LYS A 37 -9.57 -0.43 11.91
CA LYS A 37 -10.82 -1.11 11.55
C LYS A 37 -10.63 -2.53 10.99
N GLY A 38 -9.40 -3.02 10.91
CA GLY A 38 -9.08 -4.33 10.31
C GLY A 38 -9.24 -4.37 8.78
N ARG A 39 -9.50 -3.22 8.15
CA ARG A 39 -9.64 -3.03 6.69
C ARG A 39 -8.39 -2.44 6.06
N GLY A 40 -7.22 -2.56 6.71
CA GLY A 40 -5.95 -2.06 6.19
C GLY A 40 -5.15 -3.12 5.44
N PRO A 41 -4.16 -2.71 4.62
CA PRO A 41 -3.32 -3.65 3.90
C PRO A 41 -2.40 -4.42 4.85
N ARG A 42 -2.00 -5.61 4.42
CA ARG A 42 -1.03 -6.44 5.14
C ARG A 42 0.38 -5.93 4.87
N GLY A 43 1.00 -5.42 5.93
CA GLY A 43 2.39 -4.96 5.92
C GLY A 43 3.20 -5.66 6.98
N PHE A 44 4.51 -5.74 6.75
CA PHE A 44 5.46 -6.29 7.68
C PHE A 44 6.41 -5.18 8.14
N ARG A 45 6.79 -5.22 9.42
CA ARG A 45 7.79 -4.30 9.96
C ARG A 45 9.18 -4.78 9.59
N VAL A 46 9.95 -3.91 8.97
CA VAL A 46 11.37 -4.09 8.68
C VAL A 46 12.14 -3.10 9.55
N GLY A 47 12.65 -3.60 10.68
CA GLY A 47 13.22 -2.75 11.72
C GLY A 47 12.18 -1.75 12.26
N THR A 48 12.43 -0.46 12.05
CA THR A 48 11.53 0.64 12.46
C THR A 48 10.50 1.02 11.38
N GLN A 49 10.70 0.59 10.13
CA GLN A 49 9.85 1.01 9.02
C GLN A 49 8.81 -0.05 8.68
N LEU A 50 7.59 0.40 8.36
CA LEU A 50 6.53 -0.47 7.85
C LEU A 50 6.62 -0.55 6.33
N ARG A 51 6.73 -1.76 5.80
CA ARG A 51 6.82 -2.04 4.37
C ARG A 51 5.64 -2.92 3.95
N PHE A 52 5.09 -2.62 2.78
CA PHE A 52 3.99 -3.32 2.18
C PHE A 52 4.39 -3.76 0.78
N ARG A 53 4.07 -5.00 0.39
CA ARG A 53 4.25 -5.38 -1.02
C ARG A 53 3.17 -4.70 -1.86
N LYS A 54 3.55 -4.19 -3.02
CA LYS A 54 2.57 -3.60 -3.96
C LYS A 54 1.49 -4.60 -4.36
N SER A 55 1.84 -5.88 -4.56
CA SER A 55 0.85 -6.94 -4.84
C SER A 55 -0.14 -7.17 -3.70
N GLU A 56 0.29 -7.04 -2.44
CA GLU A 56 -0.60 -7.17 -1.27
C GLU A 56 -1.54 -5.96 -1.14
N ILE A 57 -1.05 -4.77 -1.51
CA ILE A 57 -1.87 -3.55 -1.56
C ILE A 57 -2.92 -3.67 -2.66
N ASP A 58 -2.51 -4.09 -3.86
CA ASP A 58 -3.42 -4.27 -5.00
C ASP A 58 -4.55 -5.25 -4.66
N ALA A 59 -4.20 -6.43 -4.13
CA ALA A 59 -5.17 -7.42 -3.66
C ALA A 59 -6.02 -6.93 -2.48
N TRP A 60 -5.54 -5.96 -1.70
CA TRP A 60 -6.30 -5.35 -0.63
C TRP A 60 -7.29 -4.30 -1.16
N VAL A 61 -6.87 -3.43 -2.07
CA VAL A 61 -7.75 -2.45 -2.74
C VAL A 61 -8.87 -3.18 -3.45
N HIS A 62 -8.55 -4.21 -4.23
CA HIS A 62 -9.56 -5.02 -4.93
C HIS A 62 -10.58 -5.66 -3.97
N ARG A 63 -10.14 -6.13 -2.79
CA ARG A 63 -11.06 -6.63 -1.75
C ARG A 63 -11.91 -5.54 -1.10
N MET A 64 -11.41 -4.30 -1.03
CA MET A 64 -12.21 -3.17 -0.56
C MET A 64 -13.28 -2.79 -1.57
N GLU A 65 -12.94 -2.73 -2.86
CA GLU A 65 -13.88 -2.47 -3.95
C GLU A 65 -15.03 -3.49 -3.95
N LEU A 66 -14.69 -4.79 -3.84
CA LEU A 66 -15.68 -5.88 -3.76
C LEU A 66 -16.55 -5.88 -2.50
N ALA A 67 -16.11 -5.22 -1.41
CA ALA A 67 -16.86 -5.20 -0.15
C ALA A 67 -17.79 -3.98 -0.04
N ASP A 68 -17.63 -3.00 -0.93
CA ASP A 68 -18.51 -1.83 -1.05
C ASP A 68 -19.61 -2.04 -2.11
N GLU A 69 -19.50 -3.12 -2.91
CA GLU A 69 -20.52 -3.63 -3.84
C GLU A 69 -21.47 -4.63 -3.14
#